data_AF-A0A6N7PP86-F1
#
_entry.id   AF-A0A6N7PP86-F1
#
_cell.length_a   1.000
_cell.length_b   1.000
_cell.length_c   1.000
_cell.angle_alpha   90.00
_cell.angle_beta   90.00
_cell.angle_gamma   90.00
#
_symmetry.space_group_name_H-M   'P 1'
#
loop_
_entity.id
_entity.type
_entity.pdbx_description
1 polymer ?
#
loop_
_entity_poly.entity_id
_entity_poly.type
_entity_poly.pdbx_seq_one_letter_code
_entity_poly.pdbx_strand_id
1 'polypeptide(L)'
;MSNPQHPKPGDLVMDLSDIEVVDITPEHVARLSKLREGHALAILAVLLAEPAARQRAGLSEVEVAELATLSQNLQRVEEVLPAVEKLRELLHETRLVWSHEIAYRLGEMAHQVRRRAERAVNGVEVAAPFEALIDYHFETGQKSAAAREKNKTEAEAPASSSSPA
;
A
#
# COMPACT_ATOMS: atom_id res chain seq x y z
N MET A 1 27.92 -2.67 8.30
CA MET A 1 27.54 -2.40 6.90
C MET A 1 26.69 -3.58 6.46
N SER A 2 25.41 -3.40 6.14
CA SER A 2 24.59 -4.49 5.57
C SER A 2 25.14 -4.87 4.19
N ASN A 3 25.13 -6.16 3.88
CA ASN A 3 25.40 -6.64 2.54
C ASN A 3 24.13 -6.44 1.70
N PRO A 4 24.16 -5.65 0.60
CA PRO A 4 22.99 -5.42 -0.24
C PRO A 4 22.35 -6.72 -0.77
N GLN A 5 23.13 -7.79 -0.93
CA GLN A 5 22.62 -9.09 -1.37
C GLN A 5 21.92 -9.85 -0.24
N HIS A 6 22.21 -9.58 1.04
CA HIS A 6 21.53 -10.20 2.18
C HIS A 6 20.92 -9.11 3.06
N PRO A 7 19.87 -8.44 2.57
CA PRO A 7 19.29 -7.29 3.23
C PRO A 7 18.61 -7.70 4.54
N LYS A 8 18.69 -6.81 5.53
CA LYS A 8 18.01 -6.93 6.81
C LYS A 8 16.81 -5.98 6.87
N PRO A 9 15.78 -6.28 7.68
CA PRO A 9 14.69 -5.34 7.92
C PRO A 9 15.21 -3.96 8.34
N GLY A 10 14.80 -2.93 7.60
CA GLY A 10 15.26 -1.55 7.79
C GLY A 10 16.36 -1.09 6.82
N ASP A 11 16.95 -1.99 6.04
CA ASP A 11 17.85 -1.60 4.96
C ASP A 11 17.08 -0.89 3.83
N LEU A 12 17.66 0.18 3.29
CA LEU A 12 17.07 0.96 2.20
C LEU A 12 17.58 0.56 0.81
N VAL A 13 18.65 -0.23 0.77
CA VAL A 13 19.31 -0.69 -0.46
C VAL A 13 19.31 -2.21 -0.45
N MET A 14 18.69 -2.80 -1.47
CA MET A 14 18.58 -4.25 -1.65
C MET A 14 18.96 -4.58 -3.09
N ASP A 15 19.89 -5.51 -3.27
CA ASP A 15 20.21 -6.08 -4.57
C ASP A 15 19.48 -7.41 -4.71
N LEU A 16 18.48 -7.41 -5.60
CA LEU A 16 17.65 -8.57 -5.93
C LEU A 16 17.79 -8.95 -7.42
N SER A 17 18.86 -8.52 -8.07
CA SER A 17 19.10 -8.77 -9.50
C SER A 17 19.32 -10.25 -9.82
N ASP A 18 19.59 -11.07 -8.81
CA ASP A 18 19.74 -12.52 -8.88
C ASP A 18 18.40 -13.28 -8.87
N ILE A 19 17.29 -12.62 -8.52
CA ILE A 19 15.98 -13.25 -8.37
C ILE A 19 15.15 -13.02 -9.64
N GLU A 20 14.67 -14.10 -10.25
CA GLU A 20 13.66 -14.03 -11.31
C GLU A 20 12.29 -13.74 -10.72
N VAL A 21 11.79 -12.52 -10.91
CA VAL A 21 10.48 -12.09 -10.42
C VAL A 21 9.41 -12.36 -11.47
N VAL A 22 8.31 -13.00 -11.06
CA VAL A 22 7.18 -13.33 -11.92
C VAL A 22 5.96 -12.55 -11.49
N ASP A 23 5.31 -11.86 -12.44
CA ASP A 23 4.01 -11.25 -12.24
C ASP A 23 2.90 -12.26 -12.58
N ILE A 24 2.00 -12.51 -11.63
CA ILE A 24 0.92 -13.49 -11.76
C ILE A 24 -0.43 -12.84 -11.46
N THR A 25 -1.44 -13.21 -12.24
CA THR A 25 -2.82 -12.78 -12.01
C THR A 25 -3.46 -13.59 -10.87
N PRO A 26 -4.53 -13.07 -10.23
CA PRO A 26 -5.31 -13.86 -9.27
C PRO A 26 -5.83 -15.19 -9.84
N GLU A 27 -6.15 -15.23 -11.13
CA GLU A 27 -6.58 -16.45 -11.84
C GLU A 27 -5.46 -17.48 -11.95
N HIS A 28 -4.22 -17.04 -12.17
CA HIS A 28 -3.05 -17.92 -12.16
C HIS A 28 -2.83 -18.53 -10.78
N VAL A 29 -2.97 -17.74 -9.70
CA VAL A 29 -2.81 -18.23 -8.32
C VAL A 29 -3.71 -19.44 -8.03
N ALA A 30 -4.96 -19.43 -8.53
CA ALA A 30 -5.90 -20.53 -8.34
C ALA A 30 -5.46 -21.85 -9.00
N ARG A 31 -4.56 -21.79 -9.99
CA ARG A 31 -4.02 -22.96 -10.70
C ARG A 31 -2.71 -23.48 -10.11
N LEU A 32 -2.08 -22.73 -9.20
CA LEU A 32 -0.81 -23.13 -8.59
C LEU A 32 -1.03 -24.15 -7.48
N SER A 33 -0.17 -25.16 -7.44
CA SER A 33 -0.12 -26.11 -6.33
C SER A 33 0.56 -25.46 -5.13
N LYS A 34 -0.07 -25.56 -3.97
CA LYS A 34 0.52 -25.06 -2.71
C LYS A 34 1.51 -26.08 -2.17
N LEU A 35 2.72 -25.63 -1.83
CA LEU A 35 3.62 -26.42 -1.00
C LEU A 35 2.99 -26.61 0.38
N ARG A 36 3.10 -27.83 0.90
CA ARG A 36 2.56 -28.20 2.21
C ARG A 36 3.58 -27.92 3.30
N GLU A 37 3.09 -27.87 4.53
CA GLU A 37 3.96 -27.89 5.71
C GLU A 37 4.85 -29.14 5.70
N GLY A 38 6.11 -28.99 6.12
CA GLY A 38 7.09 -30.08 6.12
C GLY A 38 7.79 -30.34 4.77
N HIS A 39 7.50 -29.56 3.72
CA HIS A 39 8.16 -29.72 2.41
C HIS A 39 9.68 -29.63 2.48
N ALA A 40 10.25 -28.78 3.35
CA ALA A 40 11.69 -28.65 3.50
C ALA A 40 12.37 -29.97 3.88
N LEU A 41 11.77 -30.74 4.81
CA LEU A 41 12.28 -32.06 5.19
C LEU A 41 12.13 -33.08 4.06
N ALA A 42 11.03 -33.01 3.30
CA ALA A 42 10.82 -33.89 2.15
C ALA A 42 11.85 -33.62 1.04
N ILE A 43 12.14 -32.35 0.74
CA ILE A 43 13.17 -31.95 -0.22
C ILE A 43 14.53 -32.46 0.26
N LEU A 44 14.90 -32.19 1.51
CA LEU A 44 16.17 -32.66 2.08
C LEU A 44 16.30 -34.19 2.02
N ALA A 45 15.23 -34.94 2.29
CA ALA A 45 15.25 -36.39 2.20
C ALA A 45 15.56 -36.88 0.77
N VAL A 46 15.03 -36.22 -0.26
CA VAL A 46 15.34 -36.53 -1.66
C VAL A 46 16.79 -36.15 -2.01
N LEU A 47 17.23 -34.95 -1.62
CA LEU A 47 18.57 -34.45 -1.94
C LEU A 47 19.68 -35.25 -1.24
N LEU A 48 19.45 -35.68 -0.01
CA LEU A 48 20.41 -36.46 0.81
C LEU A 48 20.35 -37.97 0.56
N ALA A 49 19.34 -38.48 -0.14
CA ALA A 49 19.28 -39.89 -0.50
C ALA A 49 20.49 -40.28 -1.38
N GLU A 50 21.04 -41.48 -1.17
CA GLU A 50 22.11 -41.99 -2.03
C GLU A 50 21.63 -42.08 -3.49
N PRO A 51 22.49 -41.79 -4.49
CA PRO A 51 22.11 -41.87 -5.90
C PRO A 51 21.54 -43.25 -6.29
N ALA A 52 22.08 -44.34 -5.74
CA ALA A 52 21.57 -45.69 -5.98
C ALA A 52 20.16 -45.90 -5.40
N ALA A 53 19.79 -45.23 -4.30
CA ALA A 53 18.43 -45.27 -3.76
C ALA A 53 17.46 -44.48 -4.64
N ARG A 54 17.87 -43.30 -5.13
CA ARG A 54 17.09 -42.49 -6.07
C ARG A 54 16.84 -43.21 -7.39
N GLN A 55 17.88 -43.83 -7.95
CA GLN A 55 17.78 -44.62 -9.17
C GLN A 55 16.84 -45.81 -9.01
N ARG A 56 16.90 -46.53 -7.87
CA ARG A 56 15.96 -47.62 -7.56
C ARG A 56 14.52 -47.14 -7.40
N ALA A 57 14.32 -45.91 -6.93
CA ALA A 57 13.01 -45.27 -6.85
C ALA A 57 12.52 -44.71 -8.19
N GLY A 58 13.34 -44.79 -9.25
CA GLY A 58 12.99 -44.28 -10.59
C GLY A 58 13.10 -42.77 -10.73
N LEU A 59 13.80 -42.08 -9.82
CA LEU A 59 14.01 -40.64 -9.89
C LEU A 59 15.12 -40.30 -10.90
N SER A 60 14.87 -39.30 -11.74
CA SER A 60 15.88 -38.74 -12.64
C SER A 60 16.82 -37.80 -11.86
N GLU A 61 18.14 -37.96 -12.03
CA GLU A 61 19.11 -37.04 -11.42
C GLU A 61 18.99 -35.60 -11.97
N VAL A 62 18.42 -35.43 -13.18
CA VAL A 62 18.11 -34.11 -13.73
C VAL A 62 16.98 -33.44 -12.93
N GLU A 63 15.89 -34.16 -12.66
CA GLU A 63 14.77 -33.63 -11.87
C GLU A 63 15.18 -33.34 -10.42
N VAL A 64 16.08 -34.16 -9.85
CA VAL A 64 16.65 -33.93 -8.52
C VAL A 64 17.49 -32.66 -8.49
N ALA A 65 18.29 -32.41 -9.54
CA ALA A 65 19.06 -31.17 -9.66
C ALA A 65 18.14 -29.95 -9.85
N GLU A 66 17.11 -30.05 -10.68
CA GLU A 66 16.09 -29.00 -10.85
C GLU A 66 15.37 -28.70 -9.53
N LEU A 67 15.01 -29.73 -8.75
CA LEU A 67 14.44 -29.56 -7.41
C LEU A 67 15.38 -28.80 -6.47
N ALA A 68 16.69 -29.11 -6.52
CA ALA A 68 17.69 -28.42 -5.72
C ALA A 68 17.76 -26.92 -6.09
N THR A 69 17.77 -26.59 -7.38
CA THR A 69 17.76 -25.20 -7.86
C THR A 69 16.48 -24.47 -7.44
N LEU A 70 15.30 -25.08 -7.62
CA LEU A 70 14.03 -24.49 -7.19
C LEU A 70 14.00 -24.25 -5.67
N SER A 71 14.52 -25.19 -4.89
CA SER A 71 14.62 -25.06 -3.43
C SER A 71 15.53 -23.90 -3.01
N GLN A 72 16.66 -23.71 -3.71
CA GLN A 72 17.57 -22.60 -3.43
C GLN A 72 16.94 -21.25 -3.80
N ASN A 73 16.26 -21.18 -4.94
CA ASN A 73 15.55 -19.97 -5.37
C ASN A 73 14.43 -19.61 -4.38
N LEU A 74 13.67 -20.59 -3.89
CA LEU A 74 12.64 -20.36 -2.87
C LEU A 74 13.25 -19.81 -1.58
N GLN A 75 14.30 -20.44 -1.06
CA GLN A 75 14.99 -19.99 0.16
C GLN A 75 15.53 -18.57 0.00
N ARG A 76 16.05 -18.24 -1.19
CA ARG A 76 16.55 -16.92 -1.50
C ARG A 76 15.44 -15.86 -1.46
N VAL A 77 14.26 -16.17 -2.00
CA VAL A 77 13.08 -15.29 -1.91
C VAL A 77 12.63 -15.15 -0.46
N GLU A 78 12.55 -16.24 0.31
CA GLU A 78 12.14 -16.23 1.71
C GLU A 78 13.10 -15.41 2.60
N GLU A 79 14.40 -15.43 2.29
CA GLU A 79 15.42 -14.64 3.00
C GLU A 79 15.19 -13.13 2.85
N VAL A 80 14.87 -12.66 1.64
CA VAL A 80 14.75 -11.22 1.35
C VAL A 80 13.38 -10.66 1.69
N LEU A 81 12.34 -11.51 1.73
CA LEU A 81 10.95 -11.08 1.89
C LEU A 81 10.71 -10.20 3.14
N PRO A 82 11.26 -10.52 4.34
CA PRO A 82 11.07 -9.67 5.52
C PRO A 82 11.64 -8.26 5.37
N ALA A 83 12.76 -8.12 4.65
CA ALA A 83 13.36 -6.82 4.40
C ALA A 83 12.49 -5.98 3.45
N VAL A 84 11.99 -6.59 2.37
CA VAL A 84 11.10 -5.94 1.40
C VAL A 84 9.78 -5.52 2.05
N GLU A 85 9.19 -6.38 2.88
CA GLU A 85 7.97 -6.07 3.64
C GLU A 85 8.18 -4.86 4.55
N LYS A 86 9.32 -4.79 5.25
CA LYS A 86 9.65 -3.64 6.09
C LYS A 86 9.87 -2.36 5.27
N LEU A 87 10.54 -2.45 4.12
CA LEU A 87 10.70 -1.30 3.24
C LEU A 87 9.35 -0.77 2.75
N ARG A 88 8.43 -1.65 2.36
CA ARG A 88 7.06 -1.28 1.99
C ARG A 88 6.34 -0.57 3.13
N GLU A 89 6.46 -1.07 4.36
CA GLU A 89 5.89 -0.44 5.56
C GLU A 89 6.46 0.98 5.75
N LEU A 90 7.78 1.14 5.72
CA LEU A 90 8.45 2.45 5.87
C LEU A 90 8.02 3.45 4.79
N LEU A 91 7.86 3.00 3.54
CA LEU A 91 7.35 3.85 2.45
C LEU A 91 5.89 4.27 2.69
N HIS A 92 5.06 3.37 3.23
CA HIS A 92 3.68 3.68 3.58
C HIS A 92 3.62 4.73 4.71
N GLU A 93 4.40 4.54 5.77
CA GLU A 93 4.50 5.49 6.89
C GLU A 93 5.01 6.87 6.43
N THR A 94 6.06 6.87 5.61
CA THR A 94 6.64 8.10 5.03
C THR A 94 5.58 8.84 4.21
N ARG A 95 4.81 8.13 3.39
CA ARG A 95 3.70 8.72 2.62
C ARG A 95 2.67 9.37 3.53
N LEU A 96 2.31 8.74 4.66
CA LEU A 96 1.36 9.31 5.62
C LEU A 96 1.88 10.60 6.25
N VAL A 97 3.13 10.59 6.70
CA VAL A 97 3.79 11.77 7.29
C VAL A 97 3.84 12.92 6.29
N TRP A 98 4.27 12.68 5.06
CA TRP A 98 4.34 13.72 4.03
C TRP A 98 2.96 14.22 3.62
N SER A 99 1.97 13.33 3.50
CA SER A 99 0.60 13.73 3.20
C SER A 99 0.02 14.63 4.30
N HIS A 100 0.29 14.31 5.57
CA HIS A 100 -0.10 15.16 6.70
C HIS A 100 0.55 16.55 6.63
N GLU A 101 1.87 16.60 6.42
CA GLU A 101 2.60 17.87 6.31
C GLU A 101 2.07 18.70 5.13
N ILE A 102 1.85 18.09 3.97
CA ILE A 102 1.26 18.77 2.80
C ILE A 102 -0.12 19.33 3.15
N ALA A 103 -1.00 18.53 3.75
CA ALA A 103 -2.34 18.99 4.13
C ALA A 103 -2.29 20.15 5.13
N TYR A 104 -1.41 20.08 6.13
CA TYR A 104 -1.19 21.15 7.10
C TYR A 104 -0.74 22.45 6.40
N ARG A 105 0.24 22.37 5.49
CA ARG A 105 0.75 23.52 4.73
C ARG A 105 -0.32 24.12 3.82
N LEU A 106 -1.08 23.29 3.12
CA LEU A 106 -2.19 23.75 2.27
C LEU A 106 -3.23 24.50 3.09
N GLY A 107 -3.58 24.01 4.28
CA GLY A 107 -4.52 24.70 5.16
C GLY A 107 -4.02 26.08 5.61
N GLU A 108 -2.76 26.16 6.07
CA GLU A 108 -2.14 27.44 6.43
C GLU A 108 -2.13 28.42 5.25
N MET A 109 -1.77 27.95 4.05
CA MET A 109 -1.76 28.77 2.84
C MET A 109 -3.18 29.24 2.46
N ALA A 110 -4.19 28.36 2.51
CA ALA A 110 -5.58 28.71 2.22
C ALA A 110 -6.09 29.82 3.17
N HIS A 111 -5.81 29.70 4.48
CA HIS A 111 -6.15 30.74 5.45
C HIS A 111 -5.37 32.05 5.22
N GLN A 112 -4.12 31.99 4.77
CA GLN A 112 -3.35 33.18 4.41
C GLN A 112 -3.91 33.90 3.18
N VAL A 113 -4.23 33.16 2.11
CA VAL A 113 -4.83 33.72 0.88
C VAL A 113 -6.15 34.41 1.22
N ARG A 114 -7.05 33.72 1.93
CA ARG A 114 -8.35 34.27 2.32
C ARG A 114 -8.21 35.56 3.14
N ARG A 115 -7.37 35.57 4.18
CA ARG A 115 -7.12 36.76 5.00
C ARG A 115 -6.55 37.93 4.19
N ARG A 116 -5.73 37.66 3.18
CA ARG A 116 -5.19 38.71 2.29
C ARG A 116 -6.26 39.25 1.35
N ALA A 117 -7.07 38.37 0.76
CA ALA A 117 -8.18 38.76 -0.09
C ALA A 117 -9.20 39.63 0.66
N GLU A 118 -9.58 39.27 1.89
CA GLU A 118 -10.53 40.03 2.73
C GLU A 118 -10.03 41.45 3.08
N ARG A 119 -8.71 41.70 3.08
CA ARG A 119 -8.12 43.00 3.42
C ARG A 119 -7.73 43.85 2.21
N ALA A 120 -7.68 43.27 1.02
CA ALA A 120 -7.24 43.94 -0.19
C ALA A 120 -8.41 44.67 -0.88
N VAL A 121 -8.13 45.85 -1.46
CA VAL A 121 -9.12 46.60 -2.24
C VAL A 121 -9.56 45.82 -3.49
N ASN A 122 -8.66 44.99 -4.04
CA ASN A 122 -8.90 44.08 -5.16
C ASN A 122 -8.94 42.60 -4.71
N GLY A 123 -9.61 42.30 -3.60
CA GLY A 123 -9.63 40.96 -2.99
C GLY A 123 -10.01 39.80 -3.91
N VAL A 124 -10.89 40.03 -4.89
CA VAL A 124 -11.30 39.02 -5.89
C VAL A 124 -10.13 38.61 -6.77
N GLU A 125 -9.32 39.56 -7.25
CA GLU A 125 -8.12 39.29 -8.06
C GLU A 125 -7.05 38.55 -7.27
N VAL A 126 -6.98 38.80 -5.94
CA VAL A 126 -6.05 38.12 -5.04
C VAL A 126 -6.45 36.65 -4.79
N ALA A 127 -7.75 36.37 -4.71
CA ALA A 127 -8.25 35.02 -4.43
C ALA A 127 -8.37 34.13 -5.68
N ALA A 128 -8.71 34.71 -6.84
CA ALA A 128 -9.03 33.96 -8.06
C ALA A 128 -7.96 32.93 -8.49
N PRO A 129 -6.64 33.22 -8.42
CA PRO A 129 -5.62 32.22 -8.79
C PRO A 129 -5.55 31.00 -7.86
N PHE A 130 -6.16 31.08 -6.68
CA PHE A 130 -6.10 30.06 -5.62
C PHE A 130 -7.47 29.43 -5.33
N GLU A 131 -8.45 29.59 -6.22
CA GLU A 131 -9.80 29.06 -6.07
C GLU A 131 -9.79 27.55 -5.73
N ALA A 132 -9.03 26.74 -6.48
CA ALA A 132 -8.90 25.30 -6.21
C ALA A 132 -8.34 24.97 -4.82
N LEU A 133 -7.43 25.80 -4.27
CA LEU A 133 -6.88 25.63 -2.91
C LEU A 133 -7.94 25.97 -1.86
N ILE A 134 -8.66 27.08 -2.07
CA ILE A 134 -9.73 27.54 -1.18
C ILE A 134 -10.85 26.49 -1.17
N ASP A 135 -11.28 26.02 -2.34
CA ASP A 135 -12.30 24.99 -2.47
C ASP A 135 -11.85 23.71 -1.76
N TYR A 136 -10.69 23.17 -2.11
CA TYR A 136 -10.16 21.96 -1.50
C TYR A 136 -10.15 22.00 0.04
N HIS A 137 -9.72 23.12 0.63
CA HIS A 137 -9.61 23.24 2.09
C HIS A 137 -10.93 23.56 2.79
N PHE A 138 -11.81 24.35 2.17
CA PHE A 138 -13.04 24.82 2.80
C PHE A 138 -14.32 24.08 2.37
N GLU A 139 -14.28 23.22 1.35
CA GLU A 139 -15.45 22.49 0.83
C GLU A 139 -16.18 21.68 1.92
N THR A 140 -15.46 21.04 2.85
CA THR A 140 -16.05 20.29 3.97
C THR A 140 -16.77 21.21 4.97
N GLY A 141 -16.19 22.38 5.23
CA GLY A 141 -16.80 23.43 6.07
C GLY A 141 -18.07 24.00 5.43
N GLN A 142 -18.03 24.22 4.11
CA GLN A 142 -19.18 24.71 3.34
C GLN A 142 -20.32 23.69 3.27
N LYS A 143 -20.01 22.40 3.03
CA LYS A 143 -21.01 21.32 3.03
C LYS A 143 -21.67 21.13 4.39
N SER A 144 -20.89 21.19 5.48
CA SER A 144 -21.43 21.05 6.84
C SER A 144 -22.25 22.27 7.28
N ALA A 145 -21.86 23.48 6.89
CA ALA A 145 -22.68 24.69 7.11
C ALA A 145 -24.00 24.62 6.32
N ALA A 146 -23.95 24.26 5.04
CA ALA A 146 -25.14 24.08 4.20
C ALA A 146 -26.09 23.01 4.75
N ALA A 147 -25.56 21.89 5.27
CA ALA A 147 -26.36 20.86 5.91
C ALA A 147 -27.04 21.36 7.21
N ARG A 148 -26.34 22.18 8.02
CA ARG A 148 -26.93 22.79 9.22
C ARG A 148 -28.02 23.80 8.89
N GLU A 149 -27.81 24.62 7.87
CA GLU A 149 -28.79 25.60 7.37
C GLU A 149 -30.08 24.88 6.92
N LYS A 150 -29.94 23.82 6.10
CA LYS A 150 -31.04 22.99 5.61
C LYS A 150 -31.81 22.31 6.75
N ASN A 151 -31.09 21.70 7.71
CA ASN A 151 -31.72 21.06 8.87
C ASN A 151 -32.47 22.07 9.76
N LYS A 152 -31.98 23.31 9.85
CA LYS A 152 -32.68 24.38 10.57
C LYS A 152 -33.95 24.83 9.82
N THR A 153 -33.89 24.91 8.49
CA THR A 153 -35.07 25.26 7.66
C THR A 153 -36.13 24.16 7.68
N GLU A 154 -35.73 22.88 7.72
CA GLU A 154 -36.65 21.74 7.85
C GLU A 154 -37.25 21.63 9.26
N ALA A 155 -36.52 22.02 10.31
CA ALA A 155 -37.03 22.07 11.68
C ALA A 155 -37.98 23.26 11.96
N GLU A 156 -37.87 24.34 11.19
CA GLU A 156 -38.75 25.52 11.26
C GLU A 156 -39.94 25.45 10.28
N ALA A 157 -40.07 24.38 9.48
CA ALA A 157 -41.23 24.16 8.63
C ALA A 157 -42.49 23.89 9.50
N PRO A 158 -43.55 24.72 9.42
CA PRO A 158 -44.70 24.60 10.31
C PRO A 158 -45.46 23.30 10.04
N ALA A 159 -45.77 22.56 11.11
CA ALA A 159 -46.69 21.44 11.10
C ALA A 159 -48.12 21.92 10.76
N SER A 160 -48.42 22.11 9.48
CA SER A 160 -49.77 22.46 9.03
C SER A 160 -50.59 21.19 8.75
N SER A 161 -51.47 20.91 9.70
CA SER A 161 -52.83 20.33 9.55
C SER A 161 -53.00 18.95 8.91
N SER A 162 -53.20 17.94 9.76
CA SER A 162 -54.17 16.87 9.47
C SER A 162 -55.03 16.62 10.71
N SER A 163 -56.20 17.26 10.75
CA SER A 163 -57.29 16.92 11.68
C SER A 163 -58.28 16.07 10.87
N PRO A 164 -58.49 14.77 11.16
CA PRO A 164 -59.61 14.04 10.60
C PRO A 164 -60.83 14.14 11.52
N ALA A 165 -61.97 14.38 10.88
CA ALA A 165 -63.31 14.37 11.46
C ALA A 165 -63.81 12.96 11.80
#